data_AF-A0A921LGL8-F1
#
_entry.id   AF-A0A921LGL8-F1
#
_cell.length_a   1.000
_cell.length_b   1.000
_cell.length_c   1.000
_cell.angle_alpha   90.00
_cell.angle_beta   90.00
_cell.angle_gamma   90.00
#
_symmetry.space_group_name_H-M   'P 1'
#
loop_
_entity.id
_entity.type
_entity.pdbx_description
1 polymer ?
#
loop_
_entity_poly.entity_id
_entity_poly.type
_entity_poly.pdbx_seq_one_letter_code
_entity_poly.pdbx_strand_id
1 'polypeptide(L)'
;MVYIGYFNIVESKDIINSPYNPRLDSMADRVVRGSILDKDGNVLASTETAEDGSEYRSYPYGSLYAHVVGYSSQGKSGLESTENFELLTSNAFFLEKLSNEFRDEKNIGDNVVTTLDTSLQQASYNALGDNKGAVVILEPTTGKILTMLSKPDFDPNTVEQNWDALNSDPDSSLLNRAIQGQYAPGSTFKIVTALEYIREHADYDSYVYTCNGSITSDGVTIPCAGGQVHGTVSLADSFAYSCNSSFCNIGLSLDISGYRDTAGDLLFNKALPGND
;
A
#
# COMPACT_ATOMS: atom_id res chain seq x y z
N MET A 1 -23.71 -2.16 25.16
CA MET A 1 -23.86 -3.36 24.30
C MET A 1 -23.41 -3.09 22.87
N VAL A 2 -23.80 -1.97 22.23
CA VAL A 2 -23.30 -1.61 20.88
C VAL A 2 -21.78 -1.46 20.82
N TYR A 3 -21.16 -0.78 21.80
CA TYR A 3 -19.70 -0.65 21.86
C TYR A 3 -18.97 -1.99 22.07
N ILE A 4 -19.56 -2.94 22.80
CA ILE A 4 -18.97 -4.29 22.95
C ILE A 4 -19.03 -5.05 21.63
N GLY A 5 -20.13 -4.92 20.87
CA GLY A 5 -20.22 -5.48 19.52
C GLY A 5 -19.23 -4.84 18.54
N TYR A 6 -19.14 -3.51 18.55
CA TYR A 6 -18.14 -2.75 17.77
C TYR A 6 -16.71 -3.15 18.14
N PHE A 7 -16.42 -3.24 19.44
CA PHE A 7 -15.12 -3.64 19.95
C PHE A 7 -14.75 -5.06 19.49
N ASN A 8 -15.65 -6.04 19.58
CA ASN A 8 -15.35 -7.42 19.20
C ASN A 8 -15.27 -7.66 17.68
N ILE A 9 -15.81 -6.77 16.86
CA ILE A 9 -15.85 -6.93 15.39
C ILE A 9 -14.79 -6.08 14.71
N VAL A 10 -14.53 -4.88 15.24
CA VAL A 10 -13.67 -3.85 14.64
C VAL A 10 -12.40 -3.68 15.49
N GLU A 11 -12.47 -3.01 16.65
CA GLU A 11 -11.26 -2.64 17.43
C GLU A 11 -10.45 -3.83 17.98
N SER A 12 -11.07 -4.99 18.17
CA SER A 12 -10.38 -6.12 18.81
C SER A 12 -9.21 -6.59 17.97
N LYS A 13 -9.30 -6.51 16.64
CA LYS A 13 -8.22 -6.96 15.75
C LYS A 13 -6.97 -6.10 15.95
N ASP A 14 -7.12 -4.79 15.94
CA ASP A 14 -6.03 -3.83 16.18
C ASP A 14 -5.39 -3.99 17.56
N ILE A 15 -6.22 -4.13 18.60
CA ILE A 15 -5.72 -4.28 19.98
C ILE A 15 -5.04 -5.64 20.16
N ILE A 16 -5.58 -6.69 19.55
CA ILE A 16 -5.00 -8.02 19.61
C ILE A 16 -3.69 -8.07 18.84
N ASN A 17 -3.61 -7.49 17.64
CA ASN A 17 -2.41 -7.47 16.79
C ASN A 17 -1.32 -6.48 17.25
N SER A 18 -1.66 -5.58 18.17
CA SER A 18 -0.75 -4.54 18.65
C SER A 18 0.61 -5.11 19.10
N PRO A 19 1.74 -4.51 18.68
CA PRO A 19 3.07 -4.94 19.13
C PRO A 19 3.30 -4.76 20.64
N TYR A 20 2.40 -4.08 21.35
CA TYR A 20 2.46 -3.91 22.80
C TYR A 20 1.61 -4.93 23.58
N ASN A 21 1.00 -5.91 22.91
CA ASN A 21 0.18 -6.93 23.56
C ASN A 21 1.06 -8.10 24.06
N PRO A 22 1.32 -8.20 25.38
CA PRO A 22 2.23 -9.22 25.93
C PRO A 22 1.73 -10.65 25.77
N ARG A 23 0.43 -10.84 25.44
CA ARG A 23 -0.13 -12.17 25.20
C ARG A 23 0.35 -12.76 23.88
N LEU A 24 0.56 -11.94 22.85
CA LEU A 24 1.11 -12.42 21.58
C LEU A 24 2.53 -12.94 21.75
N ASP A 25 3.34 -12.28 22.57
CA ASP A 25 4.70 -12.72 22.86
C ASP A 25 4.68 -14.10 23.56
N SER A 26 3.75 -14.32 24.49
CA SER A 26 3.56 -15.64 25.12
C SER A 26 3.03 -16.72 24.17
N MET A 27 2.41 -16.33 23.05
CA MET A 27 1.96 -17.27 22.02
C MET A 27 3.13 -17.69 21.13
N ALA A 28 4.09 -16.80 20.85
CA ALA A 28 5.31 -17.13 20.11
C ALA A 28 6.19 -18.17 20.83
N ASP A 29 6.11 -18.24 22.17
CA ASP A 29 6.77 -19.29 22.95
C ASP A 29 6.18 -20.70 22.68
N ARG A 30 4.93 -20.78 22.23
CA ARG A 30 4.17 -22.03 22.07
C ARG A 30 3.79 -22.37 20.63
N VAL A 31 3.89 -21.39 19.74
CA VAL A 31 3.46 -21.48 18.35
C VAL A 31 4.58 -21.02 17.44
N VAL A 32 5.01 -21.90 16.54
CA VAL A 32 5.88 -21.56 15.42
C VAL A 32 5.08 -20.68 14.48
N ARG A 33 5.56 -19.45 14.27
CA ARG A 33 4.89 -18.47 13.43
C ARG A 33 4.71 -19.00 12.00
N GLY A 34 3.48 -18.91 11.48
CA GLY A 34 3.11 -19.39 10.15
C GLY A 34 3.78 -18.62 9.01
N SER A 35 3.63 -19.14 7.78
CA SER A 35 4.24 -18.57 6.58
C SER A 35 3.37 -17.48 5.94
N ILE A 36 4.02 -16.52 5.28
CA ILE A 36 3.35 -15.58 4.39
C ILE A 36 3.62 -16.05 2.96
N LEU A 37 2.56 -16.23 2.17
CA LEU A 37 2.61 -16.82 0.83
C LEU A 37 2.09 -15.82 -0.22
N ASP A 38 2.59 -15.93 -1.44
CA ASP A 38 1.97 -15.29 -2.61
C ASP A 38 0.73 -16.08 -3.09
N LYS A 39 0.04 -15.56 -4.11
CA LYS A 39 -1.19 -16.19 -4.61
C LYS A 39 -1.01 -17.62 -5.17
N ASP A 40 0.22 -17.98 -5.57
CA ASP A 40 0.56 -19.27 -6.17
C ASP A 40 1.22 -20.21 -5.14
N GLY A 41 1.37 -19.77 -3.89
CA GLY A 41 1.94 -20.53 -2.79
C GLY A 41 3.46 -20.38 -2.61
N ASN A 42 4.09 -19.42 -3.29
CA ASN A 42 5.51 -19.12 -3.08
C ASN A 42 5.71 -18.52 -1.68
N VAL A 43 6.71 -19.00 -0.95
CA VAL A 43 6.99 -18.57 0.44
C VAL A 43 7.69 -17.21 0.43
N LEU A 44 7.00 -16.19 0.93
CA LEU A 44 7.53 -14.83 1.07
C LEU A 44 8.21 -14.61 2.42
N ALA A 45 7.70 -15.26 3.47
CA ALA A 45 8.34 -15.35 4.78
C ALA A 45 7.99 -16.68 5.46
N SER A 46 8.95 -17.30 6.13
CA SER A 46 8.79 -18.53 6.92
C SER A 46 9.61 -18.47 8.20
N THR A 47 9.24 -19.29 9.17
CA THR A 47 10.07 -19.54 10.36
C THR A 47 10.90 -20.79 10.10
N GLU A 48 12.22 -20.65 10.24
CA GLU A 48 13.17 -21.75 10.11
C GLU A 48 13.75 -22.09 11.50
N THR A 49 14.12 -23.35 11.71
CA THR A 49 14.75 -23.81 12.95
C THR A 49 16.19 -24.21 12.67
N ALA A 50 17.14 -23.61 13.37
CA ALA A 50 18.55 -23.94 13.29
C ALA A 50 18.86 -25.27 14.02
N GLU A 51 20.06 -25.82 13.80
CA GLU A 51 20.50 -27.08 14.39
C GLU A 51 20.54 -27.06 15.94
N ASP A 52 20.71 -25.87 16.53
CA ASP A 52 20.70 -25.66 17.97
C ASP A 52 19.27 -25.51 18.56
N GLY A 53 18.25 -25.63 17.71
CA GLY A 53 16.84 -25.48 18.10
C GLY A 53 16.35 -24.03 18.15
N SER A 54 17.20 -23.04 17.84
CA SER A 54 16.77 -21.65 17.75
C SER A 54 15.91 -21.42 16.50
N GLU A 55 14.83 -20.66 16.64
CA GLU A 55 13.95 -20.27 15.55
C GLU A 55 14.32 -18.88 15.04
N TYR A 56 14.39 -18.71 13.72
CA TYR A 56 14.59 -17.41 13.09
C TYR A 56 13.63 -17.20 11.92
N ARG A 57 13.33 -15.94 11.63
CA ARG A 57 12.45 -15.56 10.52
C ARG A 57 13.26 -15.40 9.23
N SER A 58 12.90 -16.14 8.20
CA SER A 58 13.55 -16.16 6.89
C SER A 58 12.67 -15.47 5.84
N TYR A 59 13.30 -14.64 5.00
CA TYR A 59 12.65 -13.93 3.90
C TYR A 59 13.37 -14.30 2.59
N PRO A 60 12.93 -15.36 1.87
CA PRO A 60 13.68 -15.95 0.74
C PRO A 60 13.93 -15.00 -0.43
N TYR A 61 13.10 -13.96 -0.57
CA TYR A 61 13.20 -12.98 -1.64
C TYR A 61 13.93 -11.68 -1.23
N GLY A 62 14.52 -11.64 -0.03
CA GLY A 62 15.25 -10.47 0.49
C GLY A 62 14.42 -9.19 0.38
N SER A 63 15.00 -8.15 -0.24
CA SER A 63 14.36 -6.83 -0.34
C SER A 63 13.10 -6.77 -1.22
N LEU A 64 12.82 -7.78 -2.05
CA LEU A 64 11.76 -7.71 -3.08
C LEU A 64 10.37 -7.40 -2.49
N TYR A 65 10.12 -7.88 -1.27
CA TYR A 65 8.85 -7.70 -0.56
C TYR A 65 8.99 -6.90 0.75
N ALA A 66 10.13 -6.25 0.96
CA ALA A 66 10.52 -5.67 2.25
C ALA A 66 9.45 -4.79 2.89
N HIS A 67 8.80 -3.92 2.12
CA HIS A 67 7.80 -2.99 2.65
C HIS A 67 6.40 -3.57 2.80
N VAL A 68 6.07 -4.62 2.04
CA VAL A 68 4.74 -5.24 2.09
C VAL A 68 4.70 -6.33 3.12
N VAL A 69 5.63 -7.29 3.04
CA VAL A 69 5.78 -8.34 4.04
C VAL A 69 6.26 -7.73 5.35
N GLY A 70 7.22 -6.81 5.29
CA GLY A 70 7.80 -6.19 6.47
C GLY A 70 8.89 -7.04 7.09
N TYR A 71 9.10 -6.82 8.37
CA TYR A 71 10.05 -7.56 9.21
C TYR A 71 9.41 -7.83 10.57
N SER A 72 9.94 -8.82 11.29
CA SER A 72 9.47 -9.25 12.61
C SER A 72 10.42 -8.91 13.77
N SER A 73 11.61 -8.37 13.47
CA SER A 73 12.66 -7.99 14.44
C SER A 73 12.63 -6.49 14.77
N GLN A 74 13.04 -6.07 15.98
CA GLN A 74 13.01 -4.65 16.38
C GLN A 74 11.63 -3.98 16.26
N GLY A 75 10.57 -4.73 16.60
CA GLY A 75 9.18 -4.40 16.27
C GLY A 75 8.69 -5.22 15.07
N LYS A 76 7.46 -4.97 14.64
CA LYS A 76 6.87 -5.63 13.45
C LYS A 76 6.37 -4.58 12.48
N SER A 77 6.57 -4.80 11.19
CA SER A 77 6.10 -3.90 10.12
C SER A 77 5.36 -4.68 9.03
N GLY A 78 4.64 -4.00 8.14
CA GLY A 78 3.93 -4.64 7.03
C GLY A 78 2.97 -5.74 7.48
N LEU A 79 2.84 -6.79 6.68
CA LEU A 79 2.03 -7.98 6.96
C LEU A 79 2.48 -8.72 8.23
N GLU A 80 3.77 -8.69 8.56
CA GLU A 80 4.26 -9.26 9.83
C GLU A 80 3.62 -8.57 11.05
N SER A 81 3.24 -7.30 10.93
CA SER A 81 2.54 -6.57 11.99
C SER A 81 1.03 -6.74 11.93
N THR A 82 0.42 -6.57 10.74
CA THR A 82 -1.04 -6.59 10.60
C THR A 82 -1.63 -7.99 10.79
N GLU A 83 -0.92 -9.03 10.38
CA GLU A 83 -1.36 -10.43 10.49
C GLU A 83 -0.70 -11.16 11.67
N ASN A 84 -0.13 -10.41 12.62
CA ASN A 84 0.69 -10.98 13.69
C ASN A 84 -0.06 -12.03 14.52
N PHE A 85 -1.34 -11.79 14.81
CA PHE A 85 -2.20 -12.73 15.53
C PHE A 85 -2.47 -13.99 14.71
N GLU A 86 -2.91 -13.85 13.45
CA GLU A 86 -3.24 -14.98 12.59
C GLU A 86 -2.01 -15.90 12.41
N LEU A 87 -0.83 -15.30 12.20
CA LEU A 87 0.44 -16.02 12.09
C LEU A 87 0.86 -16.74 13.38
N LEU A 88 0.33 -16.36 14.55
CA LEU A 88 0.63 -16.95 15.86
C LEU A 88 -0.54 -17.76 16.44
N THR A 89 -1.69 -17.77 15.77
CA THR A 89 -2.79 -18.67 16.08
C THR A 89 -2.71 -19.89 15.20
N SER A 90 -2.73 -21.06 15.82
CA SER A 90 -2.90 -22.30 15.10
C SER A 90 -4.38 -22.65 15.08
N ASN A 91 -4.97 -22.90 13.92
CA ASN A 91 -6.27 -23.57 13.81
C ASN A 91 -6.16 -25.09 13.70
N ALA A 92 -4.97 -25.66 13.97
CA ALA A 92 -4.77 -27.11 14.03
C ALA A 92 -5.78 -27.80 14.95
N PHE A 93 -6.14 -29.04 14.59
CA PHE A 93 -7.15 -29.82 15.29
C PHE A 93 -6.81 -29.92 16.78
N PHE A 94 -7.79 -29.77 17.67
CA PHE A 94 -7.56 -29.75 19.12
C PHE A 94 -6.75 -30.95 19.66
N LEU A 95 -6.92 -32.13 19.05
CA LEU A 95 -6.18 -33.34 19.39
C LEU A 95 -4.69 -33.28 18.99
N GLU A 96 -4.37 -32.57 17.91
CA GLU A 96 -3.01 -32.34 17.44
C GLU A 96 -2.30 -31.34 18.37
N LYS A 97 -3.00 -30.26 18.76
CA LYS A 97 -2.51 -29.33 19.77
C LYS A 97 -2.19 -30.00 21.11
N LEU A 98 -3.10 -30.86 21.59
CA LEU A 98 -2.89 -31.63 22.81
C LEU A 98 -1.71 -32.59 22.67
N SER A 99 -1.62 -33.32 21.55
CA SER A 99 -0.51 -34.23 21.29
C SER A 99 0.84 -33.49 21.31
N ASN A 100 0.92 -32.34 20.66
CA ASN A 100 2.15 -31.53 20.60
C ASN A 100 2.50 -30.97 21.98
N GLU A 101 1.51 -30.50 22.75
CA GLU A 101 1.70 -30.06 24.13
C GLU A 101 2.17 -31.20 25.06
N PHE A 102 1.71 -32.43 24.85
CA PHE A 102 2.22 -33.61 25.56
C PHE A 102 3.64 -34.04 25.12
N ARG A 103 4.07 -33.64 23.92
CA ARG A 103 5.40 -33.92 23.36
C ARG A 103 6.40 -32.77 23.56
N ASP A 104 5.95 -31.68 24.18
CA ASP A 104 6.73 -30.43 24.32
C ASP A 104 7.16 -29.85 22.95
N GLU A 105 6.33 -30.09 21.91
CA GLU A 105 6.51 -29.58 20.55
C GLU A 105 5.59 -28.35 20.33
N LYS A 106 6.10 -27.31 19.67
CA LYS A 106 5.30 -26.11 19.35
C LYS A 106 4.28 -26.41 18.23
N ASN A 107 3.11 -25.78 18.31
CA ASN A 107 2.12 -25.85 17.22
C ASN A 107 2.52 -24.93 16.07
N ILE A 108 2.15 -25.24 14.83
CA ILE A 108 2.38 -24.35 13.69
C ILE A 108 1.20 -23.38 13.57
N GLY A 109 1.49 -22.08 13.52
CA GLY A 109 0.53 -21.01 13.29
C GLY A 109 0.03 -20.98 11.85
N ASP A 110 -1.08 -20.30 11.62
CA ASP A 110 -1.73 -20.30 10.32
C ASP A 110 -0.94 -19.50 9.28
N ASN A 111 -1.09 -19.89 8.02
CA ASN A 111 -0.46 -19.20 6.90
C ASN A 111 -1.34 -18.05 6.39
N VAL A 112 -0.70 -16.94 6.03
CA VAL A 112 -1.34 -15.81 5.34
C VAL A 112 -1.07 -15.96 3.85
N VAL A 113 -2.14 -16.09 3.05
CA VAL A 113 -2.04 -16.11 1.58
C VAL A 113 -2.41 -14.75 1.04
N THR A 114 -1.45 -14.08 0.39
CA THR A 114 -1.63 -12.76 -0.19
C THR A 114 -2.13 -12.83 -1.64
N THR A 115 -2.47 -11.67 -2.20
CA THR A 115 -2.82 -11.55 -3.62
C THR A 115 -1.63 -11.23 -4.52
N LEU A 116 -0.43 -11.10 -3.93
CA LEU A 116 0.77 -10.71 -4.63
C LEU A 116 1.15 -11.77 -5.68
N ASP A 117 1.69 -11.32 -6.80
CA ASP A 117 2.20 -12.16 -7.88
C ASP A 117 3.72 -11.97 -7.96
N THR A 118 4.47 -13.04 -7.70
CA THR A 118 5.94 -12.97 -7.70
C THR A 118 6.53 -12.58 -9.05
N SER A 119 5.90 -12.98 -10.16
CA SER A 119 6.39 -12.62 -11.49
C SER A 119 6.19 -11.13 -11.76
N LEU A 120 5.03 -10.57 -11.41
CA LEU A 120 4.76 -9.14 -11.54
C LEU A 120 5.59 -8.29 -10.58
N GLN A 121 5.78 -8.77 -9.34
CA GLN A 121 6.61 -8.10 -8.35
C GLN A 121 8.05 -7.98 -8.85
N GLN A 122 8.64 -9.08 -9.33
CA GLN A 122 10.01 -9.08 -9.84
C GLN A 122 10.16 -8.22 -11.10
N ALA A 123 9.20 -8.29 -12.03
CA ALA A 123 9.19 -7.45 -13.22
C ALA A 123 9.15 -5.96 -12.86
N SER A 124 8.30 -5.58 -11.90
CA SER A 124 8.16 -4.21 -11.41
C SER A 124 9.40 -3.73 -10.66
N TYR A 125 10.01 -4.59 -9.85
CA TYR A 125 11.24 -4.30 -9.13
C TYR A 125 12.39 -4.01 -10.10
N ASN A 126 12.54 -4.86 -11.13
CA ASN A 126 13.53 -4.67 -12.19
C ASN A 126 13.27 -3.41 -13.01
N ALA A 127 11.99 -3.13 -13.32
CA ALA A 127 11.60 -1.94 -14.08
C ALA A 127 11.84 -0.64 -13.30
N LEU A 128 11.60 -0.64 -11.98
CA LEU A 128 11.90 0.52 -11.13
C LEU A 128 13.42 0.72 -10.98
N GLY A 129 14.21 -0.36 -10.95
CA GLY A 129 15.67 -0.29 -10.86
C GLY A 129 16.12 0.44 -9.60
N ASP A 130 17.06 1.38 -9.72
CA ASP A 130 17.56 2.16 -8.58
C ASP A 130 16.76 3.45 -8.32
N ASN A 131 15.63 3.65 -9.02
CA ASN A 131 14.86 4.87 -8.87
C ASN A 131 14.11 4.88 -7.53
N LYS A 132 14.21 6.00 -6.81
CA LYS A 132 13.43 6.28 -5.60
C LYS A 132 11.95 6.47 -5.98
N GLY A 133 11.07 5.67 -5.42
CA GLY A 133 9.65 5.69 -5.79
C GLY A 133 8.88 4.49 -5.24
N ALA A 134 7.68 4.29 -5.76
CA ALA A 134 6.85 3.12 -5.45
C ALA A 134 6.10 2.66 -6.70
N VAL A 135 5.75 1.39 -6.73
CA VAL A 135 4.90 0.80 -7.77
C VAL A 135 3.78 0.02 -7.09
N VAL A 136 2.55 0.23 -7.54
CA VAL A 136 1.38 -0.56 -7.17
C VAL A 136 0.71 -1.06 -8.44
N ILE A 137 0.44 -2.37 -8.50
CA ILE A 137 -0.37 -2.98 -9.55
C ILE A 137 -1.58 -3.61 -8.88
N LEU A 138 -2.77 -3.27 -9.36
CA LEU A 138 -4.03 -3.76 -8.82
C LEU A 138 -4.93 -4.32 -9.93
N GLU A 139 -5.74 -5.31 -9.59
CA GLU A 139 -6.83 -5.81 -10.44
C GLU A 139 -8.10 -4.97 -10.18
N PRO A 140 -8.54 -4.10 -11.13
CA PRO A 140 -9.58 -3.11 -10.83
C PRO A 140 -10.93 -3.70 -10.47
N THR A 141 -11.27 -4.88 -11.00
CA THR A 141 -12.56 -5.53 -10.79
C THR A 141 -12.70 -6.17 -9.41
N THR A 142 -11.58 -6.50 -8.75
CA THR A 142 -11.59 -7.19 -7.45
C THR A 142 -10.92 -6.40 -6.34
N GLY A 143 -10.13 -5.38 -6.68
CA GLY A 143 -9.31 -4.64 -5.73
C GLY A 143 -8.06 -5.38 -5.26
N LYS A 144 -7.76 -6.57 -5.78
CA LYS A 144 -6.56 -7.32 -5.41
C LYS A 144 -5.30 -6.55 -5.76
N ILE A 145 -4.37 -6.47 -4.82
CA ILE A 145 -3.04 -5.89 -5.03
C ILE A 145 -2.12 -7.01 -5.50
N LEU A 146 -1.66 -6.91 -6.75
CA LEU A 146 -0.79 -7.91 -7.37
C LEU A 146 0.69 -7.59 -7.16
N THR A 147 1.02 -6.31 -6.97
CA THR A 147 2.38 -5.84 -6.69
C THR A 147 2.30 -4.60 -5.83
N MET A 148 3.16 -4.52 -4.82
CA MET A 148 3.43 -3.29 -4.09
C MET A 148 4.91 -3.29 -3.70
N LEU A 149 5.65 -2.28 -4.12
CA LEU A 149 7.05 -2.10 -3.75
C LEU A 149 7.37 -0.63 -3.56
N SER A 150 8.39 -0.36 -2.76
CA SER A 150 8.91 0.97 -2.46
C SER A 150 10.44 0.93 -2.55
N LYS A 151 11.04 2.04 -2.98
CA LYS A 151 12.49 2.23 -3.04
C LYS A 151 12.92 3.60 -2.49
N PRO A 152 14.08 3.70 -1.82
CA PRO A 152 14.98 2.59 -1.47
C PRO A 152 14.36 1.57 -0.50
N ASP A 153 14.89 0.36 -0.56
CA ASP A 153 14.45 -0.81 0.19
C ASP A 153 15.54 -1.29 1.16
N PHE A 154 15.26 -2.38 1.86
CA PHE A 154 16.13 -3.01 2.84
C PHE A 154 15.91 -4.52 2.80
N ASP A 155 16.87 -5.30 3.29
CA ASP A 155 16.71 -6.75 3.44
C ASP A 155 16.13 -7.07 4.84
N PRO A 156 14.89 -7.59 4.94
CA PRO A 156 14.26 -7.96 6.21
C PRO A 156 15.07 -8.96 7.04
N ASN A 157 15.90 -9.81 6.40
CA ASN A 157 16.76 -10.77 7.10
C ASN A 157 17.86 -10.09 7.93
N THR A 158 18.19 -8.83 7.63
CA THR A 158 19.33 -8.13 8.24
C THR A 158 18.95 -6.89 9.06
N VAL A 159 17.64 -6.67 9.27
CA VAL A 159 17.11 -5.46 9.95
C VAL A 159 17.66 -5.33 11.36
N GLU A 160 17.78 -6.43 12.10
CA GLU A 160 18.27 -6.40 13.48
C GLU A 160 19.72 -5.94 13.56
N GLN A 161 20.57 -6.44 12.66
CA GLN A 161 21.99 -6.10 12.62
C GLN A 161 22.23 -4.69 12.09
N ASN A 162 21.35 -4.21 11.20
CA ASN A 162 21.48 -2.92 10.52
C ASN A 162 20.56 -1.83 11.06
N TRP A 163 19.91 -2.05 12.22
CA TRP A 163 18.84 -1.19 12.73
C TRP A 163 19.23 0.29 12.81
N ASP A 164 20.36 0.60 13.45
CA ASP A 164 20.80 1.99 13.63
C ASP A 164 21.05 2.69 12.30
N ALA A 165 21.59 1.98 11.30
CA ALA A 165 21.81 2.52 9.97
C ALA A 165 20.50 2.73 9.21
N LEU A 166 19.58 1.76 9.26
CA LEU A 166 18.26 1.85 8.60
C LEU A 166 17.39 2.94 9.22
N ASN A 167 17.42 3.08 10.54
CA ASN A 167 16.62 4.06 11.27
C ASN A 167 17.15 5.50 11.12
N SER A 168 18.46 5.66 10.85
CA SER A 168 19.08 6.97 10.60
C SER A 168 19.27 7.30 9.13
N ASP A 169 18.79 6.43 8.23
CA ASP A 169 18.94 6.59 6.79
C ASP A 169 18.26 7.88 6.29
N PRO A 170 19.00 8.85 5.71
CA PRO A 170 18.43 10.09 5.18
C PRO A 170 17.43 9.84 4.04
N ASP A 171 17.53 8.70 3.35
CA ASP A 171 16.58 8.32 2.33
C ASP A 171 15.37 7.56 2.87
N SER A 172 15.30 7.28 4.17
CA SER A 172 14.15 6.62 4.81
C SER A 172 13.78 5.29 4.13
N SER A 173 14.73 4.36 4.06
CA SER A 173 14.53 3.04 3.44
C SER A 173 13.40 2.22 4.07
N LEU A 174 13.09 2.42 5.36
CA LEU A 174 11.98 1.74 6.04
C LEU A 174 10.58 2.26 5.62
N LEU A 175 10.49 3.41 4.95
CA LEU A 175 9.23 4.03 4.56
C LEU A 175 8.59 3.29 3.38
N ASN A 176 7.35 2.81 3.55
CA ASN A 176 6.55 2.32 2.44
C ASN A 176 5.91 3.49 1.69
N ARG A 177 6.58 3.97 0.64
CA ARG A 177 6.16 5.13 -0.16
C ARG A 177 4.82 4.94 -0.86
N ALA A 178 4.38 3.71 -1.10
CA ALA A 178 3.10 3.44 -1.75
C ALA A 178 1.91 3.88 -0.89
N ILE A 179 2.02 3.74 0.44
CA ILE A 179 0.91 3.95 1.38
C ILE A 179 1.18 5.03 2.43
N GLN A 180 2.45 5.37 2.68
CA GLN A 180 2.85 6.38 3.67
C GLN A 180 3.42 7.64 3.01
N GLY A 181 3.68 7.61 1.70
CA GLY A 181 4.20 8.75 0.96
C GLY A 181 3.09 9.75 0.60
N GLN A 182 3.34 11.04 0.84
CA GLN A 182 2.47 12.12 0.37
C GLN A 182 3.18 12.87 -0.76
N TYR A 183 2.62 12.78 -1.95
CA TYR A 183 3.18 13.37 -3.17
C TYR A 183 2.14 14.25 -3.84
N ALA A 184 2.59 15.36 -4.44
CA ALA A 184 1.73 16.14 -5.32
C ALA A 184 1.35 15.27 -6.54
N PRO A 185 0.05 14.97 -6.77
CA PRO A 185 -0.37 14.05 -7.84
C PRO A 185 -0.10 14.62 -9.25
N GLY A 186 0.05 15.94 -9.37
CA GLY A 186 0.29 16.60 -10.65
C GLY A 186 -0.82 16.31 -11.66
N SER A 187 -0.45 16.05 -12.92
CA SER A 187 -1.43 15.82 -13.99
C SER A 187 -2.30 14.58 -13.80
N THR A 188 -1.94 13.63 -12.93
CA THR A 188 -2.82 12.48 -12.63
C THR A 188 -4.13 12.92 -11.97
N PHE A 189 -4.13 14.05 -11.25
CA PHE A 189 -5.32 14.60 -10.60
C PHE A 189 -6.33 15.21 -11.60
N LYS A 190 -5.92 15.46 -12.85
CA LYS A 190 -6.81 15.96 -13.91
C LYS A 190 -7.98 15.02 -14.19
N ILE A 191 -7.85 13.73 -13.85
CA ILE A 191 -8.96 12.76 -13.90
C ILE A 191 -10.10 13.21 -12.98
N VAL A 192 -9.77 13.64 -11.75
CA VAL A 192 -10.75 14.14 -10.77
C VAL A 192 -11.35 15.45 -11.26
N THR A 193 -10.52 16.37 -11.78
CA THR A 193 -10.98 17.64 -12.36
C THR A 193 -11.95 17.43 -13.53
N ALA A 194 -11.63 16.50 -14.43
CA ALA A 194 -12.48 16.18 -15.57
C ALA A 194 -13.79 15.52 -15.13
N LEU A 195 -13.74 14.60 -14.16
CA LEU A 195 -14.95 13.98 -13.61
C LEU A 195 -15.89 15.01 -13.00
N GLU A 196 -15.35 15.96 -12.24
CA GLU A 196 -16.19 17.01 -11.65
C GLU A 196 -16.81 17.90 -12.72
N TYR A 197 -16.03 18.32 -13.72
CA TYR A 197 -16.55 19.09 -14.83
C TYR A 197 -17.73 18.39 -15.51
N ILE A 198 -17.63 17.08 -15.74
CA ILE A 198 -18.70 16.25 -16.31
C ILE A 198 -19.93 16.17 -15.38
N ARG A 199 -19.74 16.13 -14.05
CA ARG A 199 -20.84 16.11 -13.08
C ARG A 199 -21.62 17.41 -13.06
N GLU A 200 -20.93 18.54 -13.18
CA GLU A 200 -21.54 19.88 -13.18
C GLU A 200 -22.17 20.26 -14.53
N HIS A 201 -21.68 19.70 -15.65
CA HIS A 201 -22.06 20.10 -17.00
C HIS A 201 -22.65 18.93 -17.79
N ALA A 202 -23.98 18.89 -17.93
CA ALA A 202 -24.66 17.84 -18.69
C ALA A 202 -24.30 17.83 -20.20
N ASP A 203 -23.82 18.97 -20.72
CA ASP A 203 -23.36 19.20 -22.08
C ASP A 203 -21.82 19.26 -22.20
N TYR A 204 -21.11 18.57 -21.30
CA TYR A 204 -19.64 18.56 -21.25
C TYR A 204 -18.97 18.20 -22.59
N ASP A 205 -19.66 17.43 -23.45
CA ASP A 205 -19.18 16.99 -24.76
C ASP A 205 -19.05 18.15 -25.76
N SER A 206 -19.76 19.25 -25.52
CA SER A 206 -19.67 20.48 -26.30
C SER A 206 -18.49 21.37 -25.92
N TYR A 207 -17.72 21.01 -24.87
CA TYR A 207 -16.59 21.81 -24.40
C TYR A 207 -15.54 21.98 -25.50
N VAL A 208 -15.16 23.24 -25.75
CA VAL A 208 -14.13 23.64 -26.68
C VAL A 208 -13.27 24.73 -26.05
N TYR A 209 -11.95 24.58 -26.14
CA TYR A 209 -11.00 25.56 -25.62
C TYR A 209 -9.85 25.79 -26.61
N THR A 210 -9.40 27.04 -26.77
CA THR A 210 -8.25 27.37 -27.61
C THR A 210 -7.01 27.57 -26.74
N CYS A 211 -6.15 26.57 -26.71
CA CYS A 211 -4.88 26.58 -26.00
C CYS A 211 -3.81 27.34 -26.78
N ASN A 212 -3.41 28.52 -26.27
CA ASN A 212 -2.31 29.33 -26.82
C ASN A 212 -0.94 29.05 -26.14
N GLY A 213 -0.83 27.95 -25.38
CA GLY A 213 0.41 27.55 -24.71
C GLY A 213 0.51 27.94 -23.25
N SER A 214 -0.38 28.79 -22.75
CA SER A 214 -0.53 29.12 -21.34
C SER A 214 -1.94 29.66 -21.07
N ILE A 215 -2.24 29.92 -19.81
CA ILE A 215 -3.39 30.73 -19.36
C ILE A 215 -2.91 31.69 -18.29
N THR A 216 -3.48 32.89 -18.25
CA THR A 216 -3.21 33.87 -17.19
C THR A 216 -4.53 34.21 -16.48
N SER A 217 -4.56 34.06 -15.16
CA SER A 217 -5.67 34.50 -14.31
C SER A 217 -5.11 35.19 -13.08
N ASP A 218 -5.70 36.32 -12.67
CA ASP A 218 -5.30 37.08 -11.48
C ASP A 218 -3.79 37.38 -11.37
N GLY A 219 -3.15 37.65 -12.52
CA GLY A 219 -1.72 37.94 -12.60
C GLY A 219 -0.80 36.72 -12.54
N VAL A 220 -1.35 35.50 -12.41
CA VAL A 220 -0.60 34.23 -12.42
C VAL A 220 -0.70 33.60 -13.80
N THR A 221 0.45 33.27 -14.40
CA THR A 221 0.52 32.57 -15.69
C THR A 221 0.94 31.12 -15.51
N ILE A 222 0.11 30.19 -15.99
CA ILE A 222 0.40 28.75 -15.98
C ILE A 222 0.69 28.29 -17.41
N PRO A 223 1.92 27.85 -17.72
CA PRO A 223 2.26 27.32 -19.03
C PRO A 223 1.81 25.87 -19.22
N CYS A 224 1.53 25.49 -20.47
CA CYS A 224 1.52 24.10 -20.88
C CYS A 224 2.95 23.51 -20.81
N ALA A 225 3.06 22.20 -20.59
CA ALA A 225 4.35 21.52 -20.51
C ALA A 225 5.17 21.80 -21.77
N GLY A 226 6.42 22.24 -21.59
CA GLY A 226 7.31 22.61 -22.71
C GLY A 226 6.85 23.81 -23.56
N GLY A 227 5.86 24.59 -23.10
CA GLY A 227 5.30 25.72 -23.87
C GLY A 227 4.43 25.30 -25.06
N GLN A 228 3.94 24.06 -25.07
CA GLN A 228 3.18 23.49 -26.18
C GLN A 228 1.85 24.21 -26.43
N VAL A 229 1.60 24.55 -27.69
CA VAL A 229 0.35 25.16 -28.18
C VAL A 229 -0.50 24.05 -28.80
N HIS A 230 -1.57 23.64 -28.10
CA HIS A 230 -2.44 22.55 -28.56
C HIS A 230 -3.53 23.01 -29.54
N GLY A 231 -3.68 24.32 -29.77
CA GLY A 231 -4.74 24.85 -30.62
C GLY A 231 -6.12 24.64 -29.99
N THR A 232 -7.15 24.48 -30.84
CA THR A 232 -8.51 24.21 -30.38
C THR A 232 -8.66 22.75 -29.97
N VAL A 233 -9.03 22.53 -28.71
CA VAL A 233 -9.14 21.20 -28.08
C VAL A 233 -10.55 20.98 -27.53
N SER A 234 -11.09 19.78 -27.74
CA SER A 234 -12.26 19.29 -27.01
C SER A 234 -11.89 18.90 -25.56
N LEU A 235 -12.87 18.45 -24.75
CA LEU A 235 -12.57 17.90 -23.42
C LEU A 235 -11.69 16.63 -23.54
N ALA A 236 -11.98 15.78 -24.52
CA ALA A 236 -11.22 14.57 -24.80
C ALA A 236 -9.78 14.90 -25.23
N ASP A 237 -9.60 15.88 -26.12
CA ASP A 237 -8.27 16.33 -26.54
C ASP A 237 -7.50 16.98 -25.38
N SER A 238 -8.19 17.78 -24.56
CA SER A 238 -7.60 18.41 -23.37
C SER A 238 -7.03 17.35 -22.42
N PHE A 239 -7.78 16.28 -22.19
CA PHE A 239 -7.36 15.13 -21.39
C PHE A 239 -6.20 14.37 -22.06
N ALA A 240 -6.34 14.03 -23.34
CA ALA A 240 -5.34 13.26 -24.10
C ALA A 240 -3.98 13.98 -24.19
N TYR A 241 -3.98 15.29 -24.40
CA TYR A 241 -2.76 16.12 -24.45
C TYR A 241 -2.30 16.60 -23.08
N SER A 242 -3.05 16.28 -22.01
CA SER A 242 -2.80 16.79 -20.66
C SER A 242 -2.65 18.32 -20.64
N CYS A 243 -3.49 19.03 -21.39
CA CYS A 243 -3.35 20.47 -21.61
C CYS A 243 -3.56 21.29 -20.32
N ASN A 244 -2.49 21.83 -19.73
CA ASN A 244 -2.58 22.61 -18.49
C ASN A 244 -3.51 23.82 -18.61
N SER A 245 -3.38 24.57 -19.71
CA SER A 245 -4.16 25.78 -19.97
C SER A 245 -5.67 25.48 -20.00
N SER A 246 -6.07 24.41 -20.69
CA SER A 246 -7.47 23.93 -20.71
C SER A 246 -7.94 23.45 -19.33
N PHE A 247 -7.15 22.65 -18.61
CA PHE A 247 -7.53 22.17 -17.27
C PHE A 247 -7.61 23.29 -16.22
N CYS A 248 -6.80 24.33 -16.36
CA CYS A 248 -6.91 25.52 -15.52
C CYS A 248 -8.19 26.29 -15.85
N ASN A 249 -8.55 26.43 -17.13
CA ASN A 249 -9.82 27.02 -17.53
C ASN A 249 -11.02 26.24 -16.96
N ILE A 250 -11.00 24.90 -17.06
CA ILE A 250 -11.98 24.03 -16.43
C ILE A 250 -12.02 24.29 -14.91
N GLY A 251 -10.88 24.24 -14.23
CA GLY A 251 -10.80 24.44 -12.78
C GLY A 251 -11.31 25.81 -12.30
N LEU A 252 -11.16 26.86 -13.11
CA LEU A 252 -11.72 28.19 -12.82
C LEU A 252 -13.25 28.25 -12.93
N SER A 253 -13.87 27.28 -13.62
CA SER A 253 -15.32 27.20 -13.80
C SER A 253 -16.06 26.31 -12.78
N LEU A 254 -15.33 25.45 -12.05
CA LEU A 254 -15.94 24.47 -11.14
C LEU A 254 -16.48 25.09 -9.86
N ASP A 255 -17.55 24.51 -9.31
CA ASP A 255 -17.94 24.71 -7.92
C ASP A 255 -16.94 24.02 -6.98
N ILE A 256 -16.32 24.82 -6.11
CA ILE A 256 -15.26 24.34 -5.22
C ILE A 256 -15.80 23.31 -4.20
N SER A 257 -17.08 23.40 -3.82
CA SER A 257 -17.68 22.45 -2.88
C SER A 257 -17.91 21.11 -3.56
N GLY A 258 -18.55 21.11 -4.74
CA GLY A 258 -18.72 19.91 -5.58
C GLY A 258 -17.39 19.24 -5.89
N TYR A 259 -16.38 20.02 -6.28
CA TYR A 259 -15.05 19.46 -6.56
C TYR A 259 -14.40 18.79 -5.35
N ARG A 260 -14.56 19.36 -4.14
CA ARG A 260 -14.09 18.74 -2.89
C ARG A 260 -14.84 17.45 -2.60
N ASP A 261 -16.16 17.45 -2.78
CA ASP A 261 -17.00 16.28 -2.56
C ASP A 261 -16.63 15.15 -3.52
N THR A 262 -16.42 15.44 -4.80
CA THR A 262 -15.95 14.49 -5.81
C THR A 262 -14.58 13.90 -5.48
N ALA A 263 -13.64 14.71 -5.01
CA ALA A 263 -12.36 14.18 -4.51
C ALA A 263 -12.58 13.25 -3.30
N GLY A 264 -13.48 13.62 -2.39
CA GLY A 264 -13.83 12.81 -1.22
C GLY A 264 -14.54 11.50 -1.57
N ASP A 265 -15.40 11.46 -2.60
CA ASP A 265 -16.03 10.26 -3.12
C ASP A 265 -15.00 9.26 -3.66
N LEU A 266 -13.92 9.79 -4.26
CA LEU A 266 -12.76 9.04 -4.72
C LEU A 266 -11.72 8.78 -3.62
N LEU A 267 -12.11 8.95 -2.35
CA LEU A 267 -11.34 8.63 -1.15
C LEU A 267 -10.09 9.49 -0.91
N PHE A 268 -9.93 10.63 -1.61
CA PHE A 268 -8.89 11.57 -1.24
C PHE A 268 -9.14 12.12 0.17
N ASN A 269 -8.08 12.19 0.98
CA ASN A 269 -8.12 12.57 2.40
C ASN A 269 -9.00 11.67 3.29
N LYS A 270 -9.32 10.46 2.83
CA LYS A 270 -10.00 9.43 3.63
C LYS A 270 -9.08 8.23 3.81
N ALA A 271 -9.33 7.44 4.85
CA ALA A 271 -8.70 6.13 4.97
C ALA A 271 -9.13 5.25 3.79
N LEU A 272 -8.21 4.43 3.28
CA LEU A 272 -8.57 3.41 2.30
C LEU A 272 -9.43 2.34 2.99
N PRO A 273 -10.43 1.77 2.29
CA PRO A 273 -11.26 0.71 2.85
C PRO A 273 -10.38 -0.50 3.16
N GLY A 274 -10.48 -1.05 4.38
CA GLY A 274 -9.66 -2.18 4.84
C GLY A 274 -8.52 -1.82 5.81
N ASN A 275 -8.35 -0.55 6.17
CA ASN A 275 -7.49 -0.09 7.28
C ASN A 275 -8.28 0.00 8.62
N ASP A 276 -9.25 -0.89 8.84
CA ASP A 276 -10.10 -0.92 10.04
C ASP A 276 -9.59 -1.90 11.10
#